data_AF-A0AAV5VXR6-F1
#
_entry.id   AF-A0AAV5VXR6-F1
#
_cell.length_a   1.000
_cell.length_b   1.000
_cell.length_c   1.000
_cell.angle_alpha   90.00
_cell.angle_beta   90.00
_cell.angle_gamma   90.00
#
_symmetry.space_group_name_H-M   'P 1'
#
loop_
_entity.id
_entity.type
_entity.pdbx_description
1 polymer ?
#
loop_
_entity_poly.entity_id
_entity_poly.type
_entity_poly.pdbx_seq_one_letter_code
_entity_poly.pdbx_strand_id
1 'polypeptide(L)'
;MNPSWYFFIFMDPFHSYFVWIITKLSLFSNGLLLFIIYSTPSANLGAYRYLLSVFAVCDITTSLGHAGLQPYVHMTSTGFYFFPRRAGIKISLETFDTVFCFIFMATYYQTFLVLAYHFIYRFKVATSGLQISFTNYWSSREWIRTGIIVYILYIGGFFGAVLFGMIPTENSRRNVPSEIFAIYGINLADARIGYTNLILRRKESNSGDLAWRIDAIFSIIVCLSLIAATAIVIVYCIYRTVAAMKHGNLLLSPKAKRMQRNLFRALLIQTSIPCLFSYLPLAIIFLLPFSGKLLPHQR
;
A
#
# COMPACT_ATOMS: atom_id res chain seq x y z
N MET A 1 -19.14 2.00 24.95
CA MET A 1 -17.89 1.23 25.21
C MET A 1 -16.84 2.22 25.67
N ASN A 2 -16.22 1.99 26.83
CA ASN A 2 -15.19 2.88 27.35
C ASN A 2 -13.96 2.82 26.41
N PRO A 3 -13.55 3.92 25.74
CA PRO A 3 -12.46 3.91 24.74
C PRO A 3 -11.07 3.54 25.28
N SER A 4 -10.93 3.42 26.60
CA SER A 4 -9.64 3.35 27.29
C SER A 4 -8.82 2.08 27.02
N TRP A 5 -9.45 0.94 26.72
CA TRP A 5 -8.74 -0.34 26.70
C TRP A 5 -7.85 -0.57 25.47
N TYR A 6 -8.06 0.12 24.34
CA TYR A 6 -7.21 -0.01 23.14
C TYR A 6 -6.29 1.19 22.92
N PHE A 7 -6.44 2.25 23.73
CA PHE A 7 -5.66 3.49 23.58
C PHE A 7 -4.16 3.23 23.76
N PHE A 8 -3.79 2.28 24.62
CA PHE A 8 -2.40 1.88 24.84
C PHE A 8 -1.69 1.42 23.56
N ILE A 9 -2.41 0.92 22.55
CA ILE A 9 -1.84 0.46 21.26
C ILE A 9 -1.21 1.62 20.48
N PHE A 10 -1.74 2.84 20.65
CA PHE A 10 -1.32 4.04 19.92
C PHE A 10 -0.44 4.97 20.76
N MET A 11 -0.43 4.79 22.08
CA MET A 11 0.34 5.58 23.02
C MET A 11 1.77 5.06 23.20
N ASP A 12 2.66 5.99 23.55
CA ASP A 12 3.98 5.60 24.06
C ASP A 12 3.87 5.02 25.49
N PRO A 13 4.79 4.11 25.87
CA PRO A 13 5.92 3.64 25.07
C PRO A 13 5.58 2.43 24.18
N PHE A 14 4.40 1.82 24.35
CA PHE A 14 4.02 0.57 23.69
C PHE A 14 4.05 0.68 22.16
N HIS A 15 3.43 1.72 21.59
CA HIS A 15 3.40 1.90 20.14
C HIS A 15 4.80 2.00 19.54
N SER A 16 5.68 2.80 20.15
CA SER A 16 7.06 2.95 19.69
C SER A 16 7.81 1.61 19.76
N TYR A 17 7.73 0.88 20.88
CA TYR A 17 8.34 -0.44 20.99
C TYR A 17 7.80 -1.42 19.94
N PHE A 18 6.48 -1.44 19.75
CA PHE A 18 5.83 -2.28 18.74
C PHE A 18 6.39 -1.98 17.35
N VAL A 19 6.40 -0.71 16.93
CA VAL A 19 6.94 -0.28 15.62
C VAL A 19 8.40 -0.68 15.46
N TRP A 20 9.24 -0.46 16.46
CA TRP A 20 10.66 -0.83 16.37
C TRP A 20 10.88 -2.34 16.29
N ILE A 21 10.09 -3.13 17.03
CA ILE A 21 10.17 -4.60 16.99
C ILE A 21 9.77 -5.12 15.61
N ILE A 22 8.63 -4.68 15.06
CA ILE A 22 8.17 -5.13 13.74
C ILE A 22 9.13 -4.68 12.62
N THR A 23 9.71 -3.48 12.72
CA THR A 23 10.70 -3.01 11.74
C THR A 23 11.96 -3.85 11.81
N LYS A 24 12.50 -4.15 12.99
CA LYS A 24 13.67 -5.03 13.15
C LYS A 24 13.40 -6.43 12.59
N LEU A 25 12.23 -7.00 12.88
CA LEU A 25 11.83 -8.29 12.36
C LEU A 25 11.74 -8.28 10.83
N SER A 26 11.15 -7.23 10.25
CA SER A 26 11.05 -7.06 8.80
C SER A 26 12.42 -6.91 8.13
N LEU A 27 13.33 -6.10 8.70
CA LEU A 27 14.69 -5.94 8.21
C LEU A 27 15.46 -7.27 8.24
N PHE A 28 15.35 -8.00 9.35
CA PHE A 28 16.00 -9.30 9.49
C PHE A 28 15.43 -10.33 8.51
N SER A 29 14.11 -10.48 8.42
CA SER A 29 13.48 -11.51 7.57
C SER A 29 13.70 -11.23 6.08
N ASN A 30 13.53 -9.98 5.64
CA ASN A 30 13.77 -9.59 4.25
C ASN A 30 15.27 -9.56 3.90
N GLY A 31 16.14 -9.20 4.85
CA GLY A 31 17.58 -9.31 4.71
C GLY A 31 18.03 -10.77 4.56
N LEU A 32 17.49 -11.68 5.38
CA LEU A 32 17.72 -13.11 5.26
C LEU A 32 17.19 -13.66 3.93
N LEU A 33 16.02 -13.22 3.48
CA LEU A 33 15.47 -13.58 2.17
C LEU A 33 16.42 -13.16 1.04
N LEU A 34 16.92 -11.93 1.05
CA LEU A 34 17.92 -11.47 0.09
C LEU A 34 19.20 -12.31 0.14
N PHE A 35 19.71 -12.58 1.34
CA PHE A 35 20.88 -13.45 1.53
C PHE A 35 20.66 -14.85 0.93
N ILE A 36 19.51 -15.48 1.18
CA ILE A 36 19.15 -16.79 0.61
C ILE A 36 19.05 -16.71 -0.91
N ILE A 37 18.41 -15.67 -1.46
CA ILE A 37 18.27 -15.50 -2.91
C ILE A 37 19.64 -15.42 -3.59
N TYR A 38 20.57 -14.65 -3.04
CA TYR A 38 21.90 -14.45 -3.63
C TYR A 38 22.88 -15.59 -3.31
N SER A 39 22.62 -16.39 -2.28
CA SER A 39 23.40 -17.60 -1.97
C SER A 39 22.88 -18.84 -2.71
N THR A 40 21.66 -18.81 -3.24
CA THR A 40 21.09 -19.92 -4.01
C THR A 40 21.53 -19.84 -5.48
N PRO A 41 22.02 -20.93 -6.09
CA PRO A 41 22.42 -20.94 -7.50
C PRO A 41 21.31 -20.44 -8.42
N SER A 42 21.67 -19.58 -9.38
CA SER A 42 20.73 -18.95 -10.33
C SER A 42 19.91 -19.96 -11.14
N ALA A 43 20.48 -21.14 -11.41
CA ALA A 43 19.82 -22.24 -12.09
C ALA A 43 18.57 -22.76 -11.36
N ASN A 44 18.49 -22.60 -10.03
CA ASN A 44 17.39 -23.12 -9.22
C ASN A 44 16.21 -22.13 -9.10
N LEU A 45 16.49 -20.82 -9.13
CA LEU A 45 15.48 -19.77 -8.97
C LEU A 45 15.07 -19.11 -10.29
N GLY A 46 15.95 -19.09 -11.29
CA GLY A 46 15.72 -18.43 -12.58
C GLY A 46 15.39 -16.94 -12.44
N ALA A 47 14.55 -16.42 -13.34
CA ALA A 47 14.14 -15.02 -13.35
C ALA A 47 13.29 -14.60 -12.14
N TYR A 48 12.70 -15.56 -11.41
CA TYR A 48 11.90 -15.29 -10.21
C TYR A 48 12.69 -14.59 -9.10
N ARG A 49 14.02 -14.80 -9.06
CA ARG A 49 14.90 -14.19 -8.07
C ARG A 49 14.83 -12.67 -8.06
N TYR A 50 14.69 -12.05 -9.23
CA TYR A 50 14.63 -10.59 -9.34
C TYR A 50 13.35 -10.06 -8.72
N LEU A 51 12.24 -10.75 -8.97
CA LEU A 51 10.94 -10.37 -8.42
C LEU A 51 10.90 -10.54 -6.89
N LEU A 52 11.47 -11.63 -6.36
CA LEU A 52 11.63 -11.82 -4.91
C LEU A 52 12.55 -10.77 -4.28
N SER A 53 13.61 -10.35 -5.00
CA SER A 53 14.53 -9.31 -4.51
C SER A 53 13.85 -7.95 -4.45
N VAL A 54 13.09 -7.58 -5.49
CA VAL A 54 12.29 -6.35 -5.51
C VAL A 54 11.28 -6.35 -4.36
N PHE A 55 10.57 -7.46 -4.15
CA PHE A 55 9.65 -7.62 -3.03
C PHE A 55 10.32 -7.35 -1.67
N ALA A 56 11.46 -8.00 -1.41
CA ALA A 56 12.20 -7.82 -0.16
C ALA A 56 12.69 -6.37 0.04
N VAL A 57 13.20 -5.72 -1.02
CA VAL A 57 13.66 -4.33 -0.96
C VAL A 57 12.50 -3.36 -0.73
N CYS A 58 11.36 -3.58 -1.40
CA CYS A 58 10.15 -2.79 -1.18
C CYS A 58 9.66 -2.91 0.27
N ASP A 59 9.60 -4.13 0.83
CA ASP A 59 9.17 -4.37 2.21
C ASP A 59 10.10 -3.71 3.24
N ILE A 60 11.43 -3.80 3.02
CA ILE A 60 12.42 -3.09 3.84
C ILE A 60 12.17 -1.58 3.78
N THR A 61 12.00 -1.02 2.58
CA THR A 61 11.79 0.42 2.37
C THR A 61 10.52 0.89 3.08
N THR A 62 9.40 0.17 2.94
CA THR A 62 8.14 0.47 3.62
C THR A 62 8.29 0.39 5.14
N SER A 63 9.04 -0.61 5.64
CA SER A 63 9.24 -0.81 7.09
C SER A 63 10.12 0.29 7.72
N LEU A 64 11.12 0.77 6.99
CA LEU A 64 11.94 1.92 7.37
C LEU A 64 11.11 3.21 7.33
N GLY A 65 10.31 3.40 6.28
CA GLY A 65 9.38 4.52 6.18
C GLY A 65 8.39 4.55 7.35
N HIS A 66 7.85 3.40 7.75
CA HIS A 66 6.96 3.29 8.91
C HIS A 66 7.67 3.65 10.22
N ALA A 67 8.90 3.17 10.42
CA ALA A 67 9.69 3.50 11.60
C ALA A 67 10.10 4.98 11.67
N GLY A 68 10.42 5.59 10.52
CA GLY A 68 10.80 6.99 10.42
C GLY A 68 9.63 7.94 10.58
N LEU A 69 8.51 7.67 9.89
CA LEU A 69 7.35 8.55 9.83
C LEU A 69 6.40 8.36 11.03
N GLN A 70 6.26 7.12 11.52
CA GLN A 70 5.27 6.69 12.53
C GLN A 70 3.91 7.37 12.27
N PRO A 71 3.27 7.09 11.13
CA PRO A 71 2.15 7.91 10.67
C PRO A 71 0.91 7.74 11.54
N TYR A 72 0.22 8.86 11.77
CA TYR A 72 -1.14 8.88 12.30
C TYR A 72 -2.15 8.99 11.17
N VAL A 73 -3.26 8.26 11.32
CA VAL A 73 -4.46 8.42 10.50
C VAL A 73 -5.59 8.82 11.42
N HIS A 74 -6.10 10.03 11.25
CA HIS A 74 -7.24 10.52 12.00
C HIS A 74 -8.47 10.58 11.08
N MET A 75 -9.47 9.77 11.39
CA MET A 75 -10.72 9.70 10.63
C MET A 75 -11.69 10.78 11.09
N THR A 76 -12.43 11.35 10.15
CA THR A 76 -13.52 12.31 10.38
C THR A 76 -14.76 11.85 9.63
N SER A 77 -15.90 12.51 9.86
CA SER A 77 -17.15 12.21 9.13
C SER A 77 -17.09 12.49 7.62
N THR A 78 -16.18 13.36 7.19
CA THR A 78 -16.07 13.81 5.79
C THR A 78 -14.80 13.33 5.10
N GLY A 79 -13.91 12.63 5.80
CA GLY A 79 -12.59 12.31 5.27
C GLY A 79 -11.60 11.80 6.33
N PHE A 80 -10.31 11.95 6.05
CA PHE A 80 -9.25 11.66 7.01
C PHE A 80 -8.05 12.60 6.87
N TYR A 81 -7.25 12.69 7.94
CA TYR A 81 -5.96 13.35 8.00
C TYR A 81 -4.86 12.31 8.20
N PHE A 82 -3.76 12.46 7.47
CA PHE A 82 -2.59 11.60 7.50
C PHE A 82 -1.35 12.45 7.76
N PHE A 83 -0.65 12.22 8.87
CA PHE A 83 0.45 13.08 9.31
C PHE A 83 1.50 12.30 10.11
N PRO A 84 2.77 12.73 10.11
CA PRO A 84 3.82 12.10 10.91
C PRO A 84 3.59 12.32 12.41
N ARG A 85 3.97 11.35 13.23
CA ARG A 85 4.01 11.51 14.70
C ARG A 85 5.05 12.52 15.15
N ARG A 86 6.19 12.55 14.47
CA ARG A 86 7.27 13.53 14.70
C ARG A 86 7.20 14.61 13.63
N ALA A 87 6.11 15.38 13.66
CA ALA A 87 5.89 16.46 12.72
C ALA A 87 6.83 17.66 12.97
N GLY A 88 7.12 18.42 11.92
CA GLY A 88 8.00 19.59 11.99
C GLY A 88 9.48 19.27 11.77
N ILE A 89 9.81 18.16 11.10
CA ILE A 89 11.20 17.89 10.69
C ILE A 89 11.59 18.93 9.64
N LYS A 90 12.51 19.83 10.02
CA LYS A 90 13.06 20.86 9.13
C LYS A 90 14.34 20.36 8.50
N ILE A 91 14.40 20.39 7.18
CA ILE A 91 15.66 20.26 6.43
C ILE A 91 15.82 21.58 5.69
N SER A 92 16.88 22.35 5.99
CA SER A 92 17.13 23.64 5.35
C SER A 92 15.94 24.62 5.43
N LEU A 93 15.35 24.79 6.62
CA LEU A 93 14.24 25.70 6.94
C LEU A 93 12.84 25.32 6.38
N GLU A 94 12.76 24.38 5.43
CA GLU A 94 11.51 23.86 4.88
C GLU A 94 11.10 22.54 5.56
N THR A 95 9.79 22.28 5.64
CA THR A 95 9.29 21.00 6.17
C THR A 95 9.00 20.00 5.07
N PHE A 96 9.54 18.79 5.28
CA PHE A 96 9.42 17.69 4.32
C PHE A 96 8.35 16.67 4.72
N ASP A 97 7.59 16.95 5.77
CA ASP A 97 6.57 16.06 6.34
C ASP A 97 5.57 15.58 5.28
N THR A 98 5.00 16.49 4.47
CA THR A 98 4.05 16.12 3.40
C THR A 98 4.70 15.25 2.33
N VAL A 99 5.96 15.54 1.95
CA VAL A 99 6.70 14.73 0.99
C VAL A 99 6.96 13.33 1.54
N PHE A 100 7.38 13.22 2.80
CA PHE A 100 7.57 11.92 3.45
C PHE A 100 6.26 11.15 3.60
N CYS A 101 5.14 11.80 3.87
CA CYS A 101 3.81 11.18 3.81
C CYS A 101 3.51 10.60 2.42
N PHE A 102 3.78 11.36 1.35
CA PHE A 102 3.56 10.88 -0.03
C PHE A 102 4.45 9.70 -0.39
N ILE A 103 5.74 9.79 -0.09
CA ILE A 103 6.68 8.69 -0.32
C ILE A 103 6.22 7.45 0.44
N PHE A 104 5.85 7.60 1.71
CA PHE A 104 5.37 6.48 2.52
C PHE A 104 4.10 5.84 1.92
N MET A 105 3.09 6.63 1.56
CA MET A 105 1.89 6.09 0.91
C MET A 105 2.23 5.42 -0.43
N ALA A 106 3.16 5.95 -1.23
CA ALA A 106 3.61 5.31 -2.47
C ALA A 106 4.29 3.96 -2.19
N THR A 107 5.12 3.86 -1.14
CA THR A 107 5.73 2.58 -0.72
C THR A 107 4.70 1.56 -0.22
N TYR A 108 3.54 2.02 0.23
CA TYR A 108 2.41 1.15 0.52
C TYR A 108 1.69 0.73 -0.76
N TYR A 109 1.40 1.65 -1.68
CA TYR A 109 0.70 1.36 -2.93
C TYR A 109 1.47 0.43 -3.88
N GLN A 110 2.81 0.52 -3.92
CA GLN A 110 3.62 -0.39 -4.73
C GLN A 110 3.42 -1.87 -4.36
N THR A 111 3.03 -2.18 -3.11
CA THR A 111 2.90 -3.58 -2.64
C THR A 111 1.82 -4.33 -3.42
N PHE A 112 0.72 -3.67 -3.77
CA PHE A 112 -0.34 -4.21 -4.60
C PHE A 112 0.17 -4.58 -6.01
N LEU A 113 1.00 -3.71 -6.59
CA LEU A 113 1.56 -3.93 -7.92
C LEU A 113 2.61 -5.05 -7.92
N VAL A 114 3.53 -5.07 -6.95
CA VAL A 114 4.52 -6.14 -6.80
C VAL A 114 3.84 -7.48 -6.62
N LEU A 115 2.78 -7.53 -5.80
CA LEU A 115 1.96 -8.71 -5.63
C LEU A 115 1.31 -9.17 -6.94
N ALA A 116 0.75 -8.24 -7.73
CA ALA A 116 0.20 -8.56 -9.04
C ALA A 116 1.26 -9.17 -9.97
N TYR A 117 2.50 -8.65 -9.97
CA TYR A 117 3.60 -9.27 -10.73
C TYR A 117 3.94 -10.69 -10.28
N HIS A 118 3.89 -10.97 -8.97
CA HIS A 118 4.08 -12.35 -8.49
C HIS A 118 3.02 -13.30 -9.05
N PHE A 119 1.76 -12.88 -9.08
CA PHE A 119 0.69 -13.70 -9.65
C PHE A 119 0.75 -13.83 -11.16
N ILE A 120 1.14 -12.77 -11.89
CA ILE A 120 1.39 -12.83 -13.34
C ILE A 120 2.51 -13.83 -13.63
N TYR A 121 3.64 -13.73 -12.92
CA TYR A 121 4.76 -14.65 -13.10
C TYR A 121 4.32 -16.10 -12.87
N ARG A 122 3.58 -16.36 -11.78
CA ARG A 122 3.06 -17.71 -11.47
C ARG A 122 2.10 -18.21 -12.54
N PHE A 123 1.17 -17.36 -12.98
CA PHE A 123 0.25 -17.70 -14.06
C PHE A 123 1.01 -18.08 -15.35
N LYS A 124 2.01 -17.29 -15.76
CA LYS A 124 2.81 -17.58 -16.96
C LYS A 124 3.60 -18.87 -16.85
N VAL A 125 4.22 -19.14 -15.70
CA VAL A 125 4.95 -20.41 -15.48
C VAL A 125 3.99 -21.60 -15.48
N ALA A 126 2.81 -21.48 -14.85
CA ALA A 126 1.82 -22.55 -14.77
C ALA A 126 1.05 -22.79 -16.07
N THR A 127 1.03 -21.82 -16.99
CA THR A 127 0.34 -21.95 -18.29
C THR A 127 1.30 -22.02 -19.48
N SER A 128 2.61 -22.08 -19.21
CA SER A 128 3.65 -22.31 -20.19
C SER A 128 3.31 -23.54 -21.06
N GLY A 129 3.19 -23.33 -22.37
CA GLY A 129 2.86 -24.39 -23.34
C GLY A 129 1.38 -24.75 -23.47
N LEU A 130 0.50 -24.18 -22.65
CA LEU A 130 -0.95 -24.43 -22.70
C LEU A 130 -1.73 -23.35 -23.46
N GLN A 131 -1.18 -22.15 -23.52
CA GLN A 131 -1.83 -21.03 -24.17
C GLN A 131 -0.86 -20.27 -25.07
N ILE A 132 -1.36 -19.90 -26.23
CA ILE A 132 -0.69 -18.96 -27.12
C ILE A 132 -1.02 -17.56 -26.59
N SER A 133 0.03 -16.82 -26.23
CA SER A 133 -0.05 -15.41 -25.83
C SER A 133 1.09 -14.67 -26.51
N PHE A 134 0.87 -13.41 -26.88
CA PHE A 134 1.89 -12.54 -27.48
C PHE A 134 3.16 -12.40 -26.60
N THR A 135 3.04 -12.67 -25.29
CA THR A 135 4.15 -12.63 -24.33
C THR A 135 4.97 -13.92 -24.25
N ASN A 136 4.60 -14.97 -24.98
CA ASN A 136 5.31 -16.26 -24.92
C ASN A 136 6.74 -16.20 -25.46
N TYR A 137 7.02 -15.26 -26.35
CA TYR A 137 8.32 -15.09 -27.00
C TYR A 137 9.18 -14.02 -26.31
N TRP A 138 8.71 -13.46 -25.20
CA TRP A 138 9.42 -12.40 -24.49
C TRP A 138 10.60 -12.97 -23.72
N SER A 139 11.77 -12.36 -23.89
CA SER A 139 12.92 -12.62 -23.02
C SER A 139 12.72 -11.93 -21.67
N SER A 140 13.62 -12.20 -20.71
CA SER A 140 13.59 -11.51 -19.41
C SER A 140 13.73 -9.99 -19.55
N ARG A 141 14.37 -9.48 -20.61
CA ARG A 141 14.57 -8.05 -20.82
C ARG A 141 13.26 -7.33 -21.17
N GLU A 142 12.42 -7.91 -22.04
CA GLU A 142 11.12 -7.33 -22.38
C GLU A 142 10.18 -7.32 -21.18
N TRP A 143 10.20 -8.39 -20.37
CA TRP A 143 9.46 -8.45 -19.11
C TRP A 143 9.89 -7.36 -18.13
N ILE A 144 11.21 -7.18 -17.93
CA ILE A 144 11.74 -6.13 -17.04
C ILE A 144 11.35 -4.74 -17.57
N ARG A 145 11.55 -4.47 -18.86
CA ARG A 145 11.20 -3.17 -19.47
C ARG A 145 9.71 -2.85 -19.30
N THR A 146 8.85 -3.82 -19.58
CA THR A 146 7.38 -3.65 -19.43
C THR A 146 7.01 -3.46 -17.96
N GLY A 147 7.61 -4.23 -17.05
CA GLY A 147 7.40 -4.10 -15.62
C GLY A 147 7.79 -2.71 -15.08
N ILE A 148 8.91 -2.15 -15.56
CA ILE A 148 9.34 -0.79 -15.20
C ILE A 148 8.35 0.25 -15.71
N ILE A 149 7.92 0.16 -16.98
CA ILE A 149 6.96 1.12 -17.56
C ILE A 149 5.64 1.09 -16.79
N VAL A 150 5.07 -0.10 -16.53
CA VAL A 150 3.83 -0.23 -15.78
C VAL A 150 4.00 0.25 -14.33
N TYR A 151 5.17 0.02 -13.71
CA TYR A 151 5.47 0.54 -12.38
C TYR A 151 5.48 2.06 -12.34
N ILE A 152 6.17 2.71 -13.29
CA ILE A 152 6.21 4.17 -13.41
C ILE A 152 4.80 4.74 -13.64
N LEU A 153 4.01 4.14 -14.53
CA LEU A 153 2.64 4.59 -14.79
C LEU A 153 1.73 4.42 -13.57
N TYR A 154 1.84 3.30 -12.87
CA TYR A 154 1.04 3.01 -11.68
C TYR A 154 1.36 3.99 -10.54
N ILE A 155 2.65 4.14 -10.23
CA ILE A 155 3.11 5.06 -9.18
C ILE A 155 2.89 6.52 -9.59
N GLY A 156 3.10 6.86 -10.85
CA GLY A 156 2.81 8.20 -11.39
C GLY A 156 1.32 8.55 -11.33
N GLY A 157 0.43 7.61 -11.66
CA GLY A 157 -1.02 7.78 -11.51
C GLY A 157 -1.43 7.98 -10.05
N PHE A 158 -0.84 7.20 -9.14
CA PHE A 158 -1.04 7.38 -7.70
C PHE A 158 -0.56 8.76 -7.22
N PHE A 159 0.68 9.15 -7.54
CA PHE A 159 1.22 10.46 -7.19
C PHE A 159 0.37 11.60 -7.77
N GLY A 160 -0.05 11.49 -9.03
CA GLY A 160 -0.94 12.47 -9.66
C GLY A 160 -2.27 12.62 -8.91
N ALA A 161 -2.88 11.51 -8.50
CA ALA A 161 -4.11 11.52 -7.71
C ALA A 161 -3.91 12.21 -6.35
N VAL A 162 -2.83 11.89 -5.64
CA VAL A 162 -2.51 12.46 -4.33
C VAL A 162 -2.21 13.95 -4.44
N LEU A 163 -1.42 14.37 -5.43
CA LEU A 163 -1.11 15.77 -5.68
C LEU A 163 -2.36 16.58 -6.04
N PHE A 164 -3.31 15.97 -6.76
CA PHE A 164 -4.53 16.66 -7.19
C PHE A 164 -5.55 16.86 -6.07
N GLY A 165 -5.80 15.85 -5.24
CA GLY A 165 -6.91 15.88 -4.28
C GLY A 165 -6.52 15.92 -2.81
N MET A 166 -5.27 15.61 -2.47
CA MET A 166 -4.87 15.31 -1.08
C MET A 166 -3.80 16.25 -0.49
N ILE A 167 -3.31 17.22 -1.27
CA ILE A 167 -2.43 18.28 -0.76
C ILE A 167 -3.21 19.16 0.23
N PRO A 168 -2.61 19.52 1.38
CA PRO A 168 -3.21 20.48 2.30
C PRO A 168 -3.29 21.87 1.66
N THR A 169 -4.51 22.40 1.58
CA THR A 169 -4.79 23.80 1.18
C THR A 169 -4.94 24.68 2.41
N GLU A 170 -4.84 26.02 2.25
CA GLU A 170 -5.12 26.96 3.34
C GLU A 170 -6.50 26.73 3.98
N ASN A 171 -7.51 26.47 3.15
CA ASN A 171 -8.85 26.18 3.64
C ASN A 171 -8.88 24.90 4.49
N SER A 172 -8.17 23.84 4.06
CA SER A 172 -8.09 22.61 4.86
C SER A 172 -7.36 22.84 6.19
N ARG A 173 -6.36 23.74 6.24
CA ARG A 173 -5.65 24.10 7.47
C ARG A 173 -6.52 24.88 8.44
N ARG A 174 -7.32 25.83 7.95
CA ARG A 174 -8.27 26.60 8.77
C ARG A 174 -9.38 25.74 9.37
N ASN A 175 -9.71 24.62 8.72
CA ASN A 175 -10.79 23.72 9.11
C ASN A 175 -10.27 22.39 9.71
N VAL A 176 -9.02 22.35 10.18
CA VAL A 176 -8.50 21.20 10.93
C VAL A 176 -9.34 21.01 12.20
N PRO A 177 -9.86 19.80 12.48
CA PRO A 177 -10.56 19.51 13.72
C PRO A 177 -9.69 19.78 14.95
N SER A 178 -10.23 20.50 15.94
CA SER A 178 -9.51 20.84 17.19
C SER A 178 -9.10 19.60 18.00
N GLU A 179 -9.85 18.51 17.87
CA GLU A 179 -9.56 17.20 18.47
C GLU A 179 -8.22 16.60 18.02
N ILE A 180 -7.73 16.92 16.82
CA ILE A 180 -6.40 16.47 16.38
C ILE A 180 -5.32 17.05 17.29
N PHE A 181 -5.40 18.34 17.62
CA PHE A 181 -4.47 18.94 18.57
C PHE A 181 -4.66 18.36 19.98
N ALA A 182 -5.90 18.17 20.42
CA ALA A 182 -6.20 17.64 21.75
C ALA A 182 -5.70 16.19 21.96
N ILE A 183 -5.78 15.34 20.95
CA ILE A 183 -5.42 13.92 21.03
C ILE A 183 -3.93 13.70 20.76
N TYR A 184 -3.37 14.37 19.76
CA TYR A 184 -2.00 14.10 19.29
C TYR A 184 -0.99 15.18 19.70
N GLY A 185 -1.43 16.34 20.18
CA GLY A 185 -0.55 17.48 20.50
C GLY A 185 0.07 18.15 19.28
N ILE A 186 -0.40 17.83 18.07
CA ILE A 186 0.15 18.33 16.80
C ILE A 186 -0.81 19.36 16.20
N ASN A 187 -0.31 20.59 16.00
CA ASN A 187 -1.09 21.66 15.40
C ASN A 187 -0.96 21.64 13.87
N LEU A 188 -1.83 20.91 13.18
CA LEU A 188 -1.84 20.86 11.70
C LEU A 188 -2.30 22.17 11.05
N ALA A 189 -2.89 23.11 11.80
CA ALA A 189 -3.21 24.43 11.29
C ALA A 189 -1.96 25.31 11.12
N ASP A 190 -0.85 24.99 11.81
CA ASP A 190 0.44 25.66 11.59
C ASP A 190 0.97 25.30 10.20
N ALA A 191 1.23 26.33 9.37
CA ALA A 191 1.74 26.16 8.01
C ALA A 191 3.09 25.43 7.96
N ARG A 192 3.86 25.47 9.06
CA ARG A 192 5.14 24.77 9.18
C ARG A 192 4.98 23.26 9.31
N ILE A 193 3.81 22.77 9.71
CA ILE A 193 3.59 21.32 9.84
C ILE A 193 3.03 20.78 8.53
N GLY A 194 3.70 19.79 7.94
CA GLY A 194 3.18 19.12 6.74
C GLY A 194 2.31 17.92 7.10
N TYR A 195 1.30 17.70 6.26
CA TYR A 195 0.41 16.55 6.33
C TYR A 195 -0.20 16.28 4.96
N THR A 196 -1.03 15.25 4.89
CA THR A 196 -1.91 14.92 3.77
C THR A 196 -3.33 14.79 4.32
N ASN A 197 -4.34 15.14 3.53
CA ASN A 197 -5.72 14.88 3.91
C ASN A 197 -6.53 14.41 2.71
N LEU A 198 -7.62 13.70 2.94
CA LEU A 198 -8.63 13.45 1.92
C LEU A 198 -9.98 13.81 2.52
N ILE A 199 -10.47 15.01 2.19
CA ILE A 199 -11.74 15.53 2.68
C ILE A 199 -12.72 15.60 1.52
N LEU A 200 -13.74 14.73 1.52
CA LEU A 200 -14.73 14.57 0.45
C LEU A 200 -15.80 15.67 0.45
N ARG A 201 -16.09 16.24 1.62
CA ARG A 201 -17.13 17.27 1.78
C ARG A 201 -16.60 18.47 2.53
N ARG A 202 -16.87 19.67 2.03
CA ARG A 202 -16.51 20.96 2.65
C ARG A 202 -17.76 21.73 3.03
N LYS A 203 -17.71 22.55 4.09
CA LYS A 203 -18.75 23.54 4.32
C LYS A 203 -18.65 24.64 3.26
N GLU A 204 -19.76 24.96 2.62
CA GLU A 204 -19.84 26.04 1.64
C GLU A 204 -20.00 27.39 2.34
N SER A 205 -19.26 28.40 1.87
CA SER A 205 -19.15 29.71 2.54
C SER A 205 -20.46 30.50 2.60
N ASN A 206 -21.42 30.19 1.71
CA ASN A 206 -22.63 30.98 1.53
C ASN A 206 -23.87 30.36 2.18
N SER A 207 -23.91 29.04 2.34
CA SER A 207 -25.07 28.28 2.83
C SER A 207 -24.80 27.55 4.15
N GLY A 208 -23.53 27.30 4.49
CA GLY A 208 -23.15 26.41 5.59
C GLY A 208 -23.31 24.92 5.28
N ASP A 209 -23.85 24.58 4.11
CA ASP A 209 -24.10 23.20 3.67
C ASP A 209 -22.81 22.49 3.26
N LEU A 210 -22.82 21.16 3.35
CA LEU A 210 -21.70 20.32 2.94
C LEU A 210 -21.69 20.09 1.43
N ALA A 211 -20.85 20.83 0.71
CA ALA A 211 -20.60 20.65 -0.71
C ALA A 211 -19.52 19.58 -0.97
N TRP A 212 -19.71 18.78 -2.02
CA TRP A 212 -18.75 17.76 -2.44
C TRP A 212 -17.49 18.38 -3.07
N ARG A 213 -16.33 17.84 -2.71
CA ARG A 213 -15.02 18.21 -3.26
C ARG A 213 -14.66 17.30 -4.43
N ILE A 214 -14.84 17.81 -5.65
CA ILE A 214 -14.61 17.05 -6.89
C ILE A 214 -13.14 16.61 -7.03
N ASP A 215 -12.20 17.43 -6.60
CA ASP A 215 -10.77 17.13 -6.57
C ASP A 215 -10.44 15.93 -5.66
N ALA A 216 -11.01 15.91 -4.45
CA ALA A 216 -10.87 14.79 -3.53
C ALA A 216 -11.57 13.52 -4.05
N ILE A 217 -12.77 13.65 -4.64
CA ILE A 217 -13.51 12.54 -5.25
C ILE A 217 -12.73 11.92 -6.41
N PHE A 218 -12.16 12.75 -7.29
CA PHE A 218 -11.35 12.27 -8.40
C PHE A 218 -10.12 11.51 -7.88
N SER A 219 -9.41 12.08 -6.90
CA SER A 219 -8.25 11.46 -6.28
C SER A 219 -8.57 10.08 -5.70
N ILE A 220 -9.64 9.96 -4.90
CA ILE A 220 -10.01 8.66 -4.31
C ILE A 220 -10.47 7.65 -5.38
N ILE A 221 -11.17 8.08 -6.43
CA ILE A 221 -11.56 7.19 -7.53
C ILE A 221 -10.33 6.63 -8.24
N VAL A 222 -9.33 7.47 -8.53
CA VAL A 222 -8.07 7.01 -9.14
C VAL A 222 -7.35 6.04 -8.20
N CYS A 223 -7.20 6.39 -6.93
CA CYS A 223 -6.60 5.51 -5.91
C CYS A 223 -7.31 4.14 -5.79
N LEU A 224 -8.64 4.12 -5.75
CA LEU A 224 -9.43 2.89 -5.67
C LEU A 224 -9.37 2.08 -6.97
N SER A 225 -9.36 2.74 -8.13
CA SER A 225 -9.26 2.06 -9.43
C SER A 225 -7.90 1.39 -9.63
N LEU A 226 -6.80 2.00 -9.16
CA LEU A 226 -5.47 1.38 -9.16
C LEU A 226 -5.44 0.11 -8.30
N ILE A 227 -6.02 0.16 -7.09
CA ILE A 227 -6.14 -1.02 -6.21
C ILE A 227 -7.02 -2.08 -6.89
N ALA A 228 -8.19 -1.69 -7.39
CA ALA A 228 -9.13 -2.60 -8.03
C ALA A 228 -8.52 -3.27 -9.27
N ALA A 229 -7.80 -2.54 -10.11
CA ALA A 229 -7.12 -3.08 -11.28
C ALA A 229 -6.10 -4.16 -10.90
N THR A 230 -5.25 -3.91 -9.89
CA THR A 230 -4.31 -4.92 -9.39
C THR A 230 -5.02 -6.14 -8.80
N ALA A 231 -6.10 -5.94 -8.05
CA ALA A 231 -6.90 -7.02 -7.47
C ALA A 231 -7.54 -7.89 -8.55
N ILE A 232 -8.11 -7.30 -9.60
CA ILE A 232 -8.71 -8.01 -10.74
C ILE A 232 -7.64 -8.87 -11.43
N VAL A 233 -6.45 -8.32 -11.69
CA VAL A 233 -5.33 -9.06 -12.28
C VAL A 233 -4.91 -10.24 -11.40
N ILE A 234 -4.81 -10.03 -10.08
CA ILE A 234 -4.46 -11.09 -9.13
C ILE A 234 -5.52 -12.21 -9.15
N VAL A 235 -6.80 -11.87 -9.02
CA VAL A 235 -7.91 -12.83 -9.01
C VAL A 235 -7.96 -13.62 -10.33
N TYR A 236 -7.80 -12.93 -11.46
CA TYR A 236 -7.69 -13.57 -12.77
C TYR A 236 -6.54 -14.57 -12.81
N CYS A 237 -5.33 -14.15 -12.41
CA CYS A 237 -4.15 -15.02 -12.42
C CYS A 237 -4.33 -16.22 -11.49
N ILE A 238 -4.94 -16.05 -10.31
CA ILE A 238 -5.26 -17.13 -9.37
C ILE A 238 -6.20 -18.14 -10.04
N TYR A 239 -7.34 -17.66 -10.57
CA TYR A 239 -8.34 -18.51 -11.21
C TYR A 239 -7.73 -19.34 -12.34
N ARG A 240 -6.98 -18.68 -13.22
CA ARG A 240 -6.35 -19.33 -14.37
C ARG A 240 -5.25 -20.32 -13.97
N THR A 241 -4.46 -20.00 -12.94
CA THR A 241 -3.42 -20.90 -12.41
C THR A 241 -4.05 -22.15 -11.79
N VAL A 242 -5.12 -21.99 -11.01
CA VAL A 242 -5.85 -23.12 -10.42
C VAL A 242 -6.45 -24.01 -11.50
N ALA A 243 -7.06 -23.43 -12.53
CA ALA A 243 -7.60 -24.18 -13.67
C ALA A 243 -6.50 -24.99 -14.38
N ALA A 244 -5.36 -24.37 -14.69
CA ALA A 244 -4.24 -25.03 -15.35
C ALA A 244 -3.68 -26.22 -14.53
N MET A 245 -3.64 -26.10 -13.20
CA MET A 245 -3.19 -27.19 -12.32
C MET A 245 -4.19 -28.36 -12.26
N LYS A 246 -5.50 -28.08 -12.32
CA LYS A 246 -6.56 -29.11 -12.29
C LYS A 246 -6.60 -29.95 -13.56
N HIS A 247 -6.46 -29.33 -14.73
CA HIS A 247 -6.62 -30.02 -16.02
C HIS A 247 -5.41 -30.88 -16.45
N GLY A 248 -4.44 -31.14 -15.57
CA GLY A 248 -3.42 -32.17 -15.82
C GLY A 248 -2.30 -31.80 -16.80
N ASN A 249 -2.57 -30.95 -17.80
CA ASN A 249 -1.76 -30.71 -19.00
C ASN A 249 -0.40 -30.01 -18.81
N LEU A 250 0.07 -29.85 -17.58
CA LEU A 250 1.42 -29.32 -17.35
C LEU A 250 2.45 -30.31 -17.92
N LEU A 251 3.22 -29.89 -18.93
CA LEU A 251 4.41 -30.58 -19.46
C LEU A 251 5.58 -30.56 -18.45
N LEU A 252 5.28 -30.77 -17.17
CA LEU A 252 6.24 -30.74 -16.07
C LEU A 252 6.33 -32.12 -15.44
N SER A 253 7.53 -32.49 -14.99
CA SER A 253 7.71 -33.71 -14.21
C SER A 253 6.82 -33.68 -12.95
N PRO A 254 6.40 -34.85 -12.42
CA PRO A 254 5.58 -34.91 -11.20
C PRO A 254 6.18 -34.15 -10.02
N LYS A 255 7.52 -34.18 -9.89
CA LYS A 255 8.28 -33.44 -8.87
C LYS A 255 8.17 -31.93 -9.06
N ALA A 256 8.37 -31.43 -10.29
CA ALA A 256 8.22 -30.01 -10.61
C ALA A 256 6.78 -29.51 -10.40
N LYS A 257 5.77 -30.32 -10.76
CA LYS A 257 4.35 -30.02 -10.53
C LYS A 257 4.01 -29.90 -9.05
N ARG A 258 4.52 -30.80 -8.20
CA ARG A 258 4.37 -30.72 -6.73
C ARG A 258 5.03 -29.47 -6.17
N MET A 259 6.23 -29.13 -6.62
CA MET A 259 6.95 -27.92 -6.20
C MET A 259 6.16 -26.64 -6.55
N GLN A 260 5.70 -26.50 -7.79
CA GLN A 260 4.92 -25.33 -8.23
C GLN A 260 3.62 -25.17 -7.43
N ARG A 261 2.92 -26.27 -7.13
CA ARG A 261 1.72 -26.24 -6.29
C ARG A 261 2.01 -25.75 -4.87
N ASN A 262 3.11 -26.22 -4.26
CA ASN A 262 3.50 -25.78 -2.91
C ASN A 262 3.86 -24.29 -2.91
N LEU A 263 4.63 -23.83 -3.90
CA LEU A 263 4.99 -22.41 -4.05
C LEU A 263 3.75 -21.53 -4.29
N PHE A 264 2.78 -21.99 -5.08
CA PHE A 264 1.53 -21.27 -5.30
C PHE A 264 0.67 -21.20 -4.03
N ARG A 265 0.55 -22.31 -3.28
CA ARG A 265 -0.14 -22.32 -1.99
C ARG A 265 0.53 -21.38 -0.99
N ALA A 266 1.86 -21.36 -0.94
CA ALA A 266 2.62 -20.44 -0.11
C ALA A 266 2.33 -18.98 -0.50
N LEU A 267 2.35 -18.65 -1.80
CA LEU A 267 2.02 -17.31 -2.28
C LEU A 267 0.59 -16.90 -1.91
N LEU A 268 -0.40 -17.79 -2.01
CA LEU A 268 -1.77 -17.51 -1.58
C LEU A 268 -1.84 -17.18 -0.09
N ILE A 269 -1.21 -18.00 0.76
CA ILE A 269 -1.18 -17.76 2.22
C ILE A 269 -0.48 -16.43 2.53
N GLN A 270 0.68 -16.18 1.89
CA GLN A 270 1.42 -14.93 2.03
C GLN A 270 0.59 -13.72 1.60
N THR A 271 -0.25 -13.86 0.58
CA THR A 271 -1.13 -12.79 0.09
C THR A 271 -2.31 -12.53 1.03
N SER A 272 -2.87 -13.59 1.63
CA SER A 272 -4.04 -13.47 2.49
C SER A 272 -3.79 -12.61 3.73
N ILE A 273 -2.58 -12.65 4.29
CA ILE A 273 -2.23 -11.90 5.51
C ILE A 273 -2.31 -10.37 5.25
N PRO A 274 -1.57 -9.77 4.28
CA PRO A 274 -1.73 -8.35 3.93
C PRO A 274 -3.16 -7.98 3.52
N CYS A 275 -3.86 -8.86 2.80
CA CYS A 275 -5.26 -8.60 2.43
C CYS A 275 -6.16 -8.35 3.65
N LEU A 276 -6.02 -9.18 4.68
CA LEU A 276 -6.86 -9.10 5.89
C LEU A 276 -6.43 -7.94 6.79
N PHE A 277 -5.12 -7.82 7.07
CA PHE A 277 -4.61 -6.92 8.10
C PHE A 277 -4.20 -5.53 7.60
N SER A 278 -4.11 -5.34 6.28
CA SER A 278 -3.61 -4.10 5.69
C SER A 278 -4.58 -3.54 4.65
N TYR A 279 -4.96 -4.33 3.66
CA TYR A 279 -5.74 -3.84 2.53
C TYR A 279 -7.22 -3.63 2.89
N LEU A 280 -7.80 -4.52 3.71
CA LEU A 280 -9.16 -4.35 4.21
C LEU A 280 -9.29 -3.09 5.10
N PRO A 281 -8.41 -2.85 6.10
CA PRO A 281 -8.40 -1.57 6.83
C PRO A 281 -8.26 -0.35 5.93
N LEU A 282 -7.39 -0.39 4.91
CA LEU A 282 -7.25 0.72 3.97
C LEU A 282 -8.53 0.98 3.17
N ALA A 283 -9.20 -0.09 2.70
CA ALA A 283 -10.48 0.04 2.01
C ALA A 283 -11.54 0.67 2.91
N ILE A 284 -11.57 0.31 4.21
CA ILE A 284 -12.44 0.93 5.20
C ILE A 284 -12.12 2.43 5.35
N ILE A 285 -10.84 2.81 5.49
CA ILE A 285 -10.40 4.21 5.59
C ILE A 285 -10.89 5.04 4.38
N PHE A 286 -10.84 4.49 3.17
CA PHE A 286 -11.32 5.19 1.98
C PHE A 286 -12.84 5.23 1.83
N LEU A 287 -13.54 4.16 2.20
CA LEU A 287 -14.98 4.06 1.98
C LEU A 287 -15.82 4.70 3.09
N LEU A 288 -15.33 4.71 4.34
CA LEU A 288 -16.06 5.25 5.49
C LEU A 288 -16.52 6.70 5.30
N PRO A 289 -15.68 7.63 4.76
CA PRO A 289 -16.08 9.02 4.53
C PRO A 289 -17.31 9.21 3.64
N PHE A 290 -17.59 8.28 2.71
CA PHE A 290 -18.79 8.36 1.86
C PHE A 290 -20.08 8.14 2.64
N SER A 291 -20.02 7.39 3.75
CA SER A 291 -21.19 7.10 4.58
C SER A 291 -21.64 8.29 5.42
N GLY A 292 -20.78 9.29 5.63
CA GLY A 292 -21.05 10.44 6.50
C GLY A 292 -21.22 10.09 7.99
N LYS A 293 -21.04 8.83 8.39
CA LYS A 293 -21.19 8.40 9.79
C LYS A 293 -19.89 8.67 10.57
N LEU A 294 -20.02 9.41 11.67
CA LEU A 294 -18.95 9.55 12.68
C LEU A 294 -18.64 8.20 13.32
N LEU A 295 -17.37 7.93 13.60
CA LEU A 295 -17.00 6.87 14.53
C LEU A 295 -17.60 7.22 15.91
N PRO A 296 -18.11 6.24 16.68
CA PRO A 296 -18.88 6.49 17.90
C PRO A 296 -18.11 7.22 19.03
N HIS A 297 -16.81 7.47 18.88
CA HIS A 297 -15.98 8.24 19.82
C HIS A 297 -15.90 9.75 19.51
N GLN A 298 -16.61 10.23 18.48
CA GLN A 298 -16.62 11.65 18.08
C GLN A 298 -18.04 12.25 18.09
N ARG A 299 -18.92 11.73 18.96
CA ARG A 299 -20.20 12.36 19.32
C ARG A 299 -20.13 12.88 20.74
#